data_AF-A0A7C3LVI9-F1
#
_entry.id   AF-A0A7C3LVI9-F1
#
_cell.length_a   1.000
_cell.length_b   1.000
_cell.length_c   1.000
_cell.angle_alpha   90.00
_cell.angle_beta   90.00
_cell.angle_gamma   90.00
#
_symmetry.space_group_name_H-M   'P 1'
#
loop_
_entity.id
_entity.type
_entity.pdbx_description
1 polymer ?
#
loop_
_entity_poly.entity_id
_entity_poly.type
_entity_poly.pdbx_seq_one_letter_code
_entity_poly.pdbx_strand_id
1 'polypeptide(L)'
;MALRRKCGIICHPTSLPGRFGIGELGEGARRFVDFLVEAGQTLWQILPLGPTGYGDSPYQPFSAFAGNPLLISLDELIREGLLTEEDVRLEAPFPEDRVLYGPVMEFKHRALRRSYERFCAQASESQRADLAAFREEHRAWLDDYALFMALKQHYRWAVWTDWDPEIALHTEKAVAHWHHLLRDEVDYQCYLQYLFAKQWEQIKCYANEAGVTIIGDVPIFVGHDSADVWSHRELFRLDERGLPTVVAGVPPDYFSPTGQLWGNPLYRWDLMRADGYSWWMARLRRVLSQVDIVRLDHFRGFAGYWVVPAGEETAINGRWVRGPGKSFFEAVEREFGKLPIIAEDLGLITADVVALREELGLPGMRVLQFAFDADAASPHLPHN
;
A
#
# COMPACT_ATOMS: atom_id res chain seq x y z
N MET A 1 -4.46 17.60 16.86
CA MET A 1 -4.17 18.55 15.76
C MET A 1 -5.42 19.39 15.52
N ALA A 2 -5.37 20.71 15.61
CA ALA A 2 -6.55 21.54 15.27
C ALA A 2 -6.63 21.67 13.74
N LEU A 3 -7.43 20.82 13.11
CA LEU A 3 -7.69 20.92 11.68
C LEU A 3 -8.55 22.18 11.44
N ARG A 4 -7.98 23.19 10.76
CA ARG A 4 -8.81 24.23 10.14
C ARG A 4 -9.75 23.55 9.16
N ARG A 5 -10.98 24.07 8.99
CA ARG A 5 -11.97 23.47 8.09
C ARG A 5 -11.40 23.36 6.68
N LYS A 6 -11.27 22.13 6.18
CA LYS A 6 -10.79 21.78 4.85
C LYS A 6 -11.83 20.91 4.14
N CYS A 7 -11.75 20.85 2.82
CA CYS A 7 -12.50 19.93 1.98
C CYS A 7 -11.59 19.34 0.90
N GLY A 8 -11.99 18.20 0.36
CA GLY A 8 -11.23 17.49 -0.66
C GLY A 8 -12.02 16.42 -1.36
N ILE A 9 -11.34 15.73 -2.27
CA ILE A 9 -11.90 14.66 -3.09
C ILE A 9 -11.09 13.38 -2.87
N ILE A 10 -11.80 12.26 -2.75
CA ILE A 10 -11.22 10.92 -2.85
C ILE A 10 -11.18 10.50 -4.32
N CYS A 11 -10.00 10.23 -4.84
CA CYS A 11 -9.78 9.77 -6.21
C CYS A 11 -8.45 9.01 -6.29
N HIS A 12 -8.47 7.73 -6.61
CA HIS A 12 -7.23 6.96 -6.72
C HIS A 12 -6.56 7.24 -8.09
N PRO A 13 -5.21 7.28 -8.19
CA PRO A 13 -4.53 7.58 -9.45
C PRO A 13 -4.91 6.68 -10.62
N THR A 14 -5.32 5.43 -10.39
CA THR A 14 -5.79 4.53 -11.47
C THR A 14 -7.05 5.03 -12.18
N SER A 15 -7.85 5.89 -11.51
CA SER A 15 -9.10 6.45 -12.02
C SER A 15 -8.91 7.74 -12.81
N LEU A 16 -7.68 8.25 -12.86
CA LEU A 16 -7.37 9.47 -13.61
C LEU A 16 -7.40 9.19 -15.12
N PRO A 17 -7.79 10.17 -15.95
CA PRO A 17 -7.79 9.98 -17.39
C PRO A 17 -6.36 9.79 -17.91
N GLY A 18 -6.18 8.83 -18.83
CA GLY A 18 -4.89 8.51 -19.42
C GLY A 18 -5.04 7.68 -20.70
N ARG A 19 -4.05 7.74 -21.59
CA ARG A 19 -4.11 7.08 -22.92
C ARG A 19 -3.84 5.58 -22.89
N PHE A 20 -3.29 5.06 -21.78
CA PHE A 20 -2.81 3.68 -21.68
C PHE A 20 -3.69 2.75 -20.83
N GLY A 21 -5.00 3.04 -20.77
CA GLY A 21 -6.01 2.17 -20.15
C GLY A 21 -6.06 2.18 -18.62
N ILE A 22 -5.19 2.96 -17.98
CA ILE A 22 -5.17 3.23 -16.53
C ILE A 22 -4.62 4.63 -16.31
N GLY A 23 -5.06 5.31 -15.26
CA GLY A 23 -4.45 6.58 -14.85
C GLY A 23 -3.01 6.41 -14.38
N GLU A 24 -2.17 7.39 -14.67
CA GLU A 24 -0.72 7.37 -14.44
C GLU A 24 -0.23 8.64 -13.72
N LEU A 25 0.98 8.58 -13.16
CA LEU A 25 1.66 9.68 -12.47
C LEU A 25 2.30 10.65 -13.47
N GLY A 26 1.46 11.25 -14.31
CA GLY A 26 1.86 12.21 -15.33
C GLY A 26 0.84 13.33 -15.48
N GLU A 27 0.55 13.71 -16.72
CA GLU A 27 -0.33 14.84 -17.05
C GLU A 27 -1.75 14.69 -16.47
N GLY A 28 -2.31 13.47 -16.46
CA GLY A 28 -3.62 13.21 -15.86
C GLY A 28 -3.68 13.56 -14.36
N ALA A 29 -2.60 13.28 -13.62
CA ALA A 29 -2.49 13.64 -12.21
C ALA A 29 -2.29 15.15 -12.00
N ARG A 30 -1.47 15.82 -12.84
CA ARG A 30 -1.28 17.28 -12.78
C ARG A 30 -2.59 18.01 -13.04
N ARG A 31 -3.31 17.62 -14.10
CA ARG A 31 -4.63 18.19 -14.42
C ARG A 31 -5.66 17.97 -13.31
N PHE A 32 -5.59 16.85 -12.60
CA PHE A 32 -6.46 16.61 -11.46
C PHE A 32 -6.12 17.53 -10.27
N VAL A 33 -4.84 17.77 -10.01
CA VAL A 33 -4.41 18.77 -9.02
C VAL A 33 -4.90 20.17 -9.40
N ASP A 34 -4.76 20.58 -10.67
CA ASP A 34 -5.27 21.87 -11.15
C ASP A 34 -6.79 21.98 -10.94
N PHE A 35 -7.53 20.92 -11.28
CA PHE A 35 -8.96 20.85 -11.01
C PHE A 35 -9.31 20.99 -9.53
N LEU A 36 -8.54 20.37 -8.62
CA LEU A 36 -8.75 20.52 -7.18
C LEU A 36 -8.56 21.98 -6.75
N VAL A 37 -7.53 22.65 -7.25
CA VAL A 37 -7.28 24.07 -6.97
C VAL A 37 -8.42 24.95 -7.49
N GLU A 38 -8.83 24.77 -8.75
CA GLU A 38 -9.94 25.50 -9.36
C GLU A 38 -11.26 25.31 -8.60
N ALA A 39 -11.49 24.10 -8.07
CA ALA A 39 -12.66 23.76 -7.26
C ALA A 39 -12.54 24.15 -5.77
N GLY A 40 -11.46 24.82 -5.36
CA GLY A 40 -11.21 25.24 -3.98
C GLY A 40 -10.97 24.09 -3.00
N GLN A 41 -10.61 22.91 -3.50
CA GLN A 41 -10.28 21.72 -2.72
C GLN A 41 -8.83 21.81 -2.23
N THR A 42 -8.59 21.35 -1.00
CA THR A 42 -7.26 21.43 -0.34
C THR A 42 -6.75 20.07 0.11
N LEU A 43 -7.53 19.01 -0.10
CA LEU A 43 -7.20 17.63 0.24
C LEU A 43 -7.42 16.73 -0.97
N TRP A 44 -6.47 15.85 -1.26
CA TRP A 44 -6.60 14.75 -2.21
C TRP A 44 -6.43 13.44 -1.45
N GLN A 45 -7.50 12.66 -1.30
CA GLN A 45 -7.42 11.34 -0.68
C GLN A 45 -7.23 10.24 -1.73
N ILE A 46 -6.26 9.38 -1.50
CA ILE A 46 -5.94 8.22 -2.33
C ILE A 46 -6.13 6.92 -1.53
N LEU A 47 -6.33 5.83 -2.25
CA LEU A 47 -6.19 4.46 -1.72
C LEU A 47 -4.69 4.07 -1.66
N PRO A 48 -4.32 2.92 -1.05
CA PRO A 48 -2.93 2.48 -0.99
C PRO A 48 -2.28 2.39 -2.39
N LEU A 49 -1.01 2.78 -2.49
CA LEU A 49 -0.29 2.85 -3.78
C LEU A 49 0.52 1.59 -4.11
N GLY A 50 0.35 0.50 -3.35
CA GLY A 50 1.16 -0.71 -3.49
C GLY A 50 0.85 -1.53 -4.74
N PRO A 51 1.81 -2.36 -5.20
CA PRO A 51 1.59 -3.28 -6.33
C PRO A 51 0.54 -4.33 -5.97
N THR A 52 -0.53 -4.40 -6.76
CA THR A 52 -1.70 -5.25 -6.47
C THR A 52 -1.49 -6.70 -6.89
N GLY A 53 -2.03 -7.62 -6.10
CA GLY A 53 -2.09 -9.05 -6.43
C GLY A 53 -3.37 -9.46 -7.16
N TYR A 54 -3.79 -10.71 -6.95
CA TYR A 54 -5.04 -11.23 -7.54
C TYR A 54 -6.26 -10.39 -7.10
N GLY A 55 -7.14 -10.06 -8.05
CA GLY A 55 -8.31 -9.22 -7.81
C GLY A 55 -8.03 -7.73 -7.77
N ASP A 56 -6.79 -7.30 -8.05
CA ASP A 56 -6.39 -5.91 -8.28
C ASP A 56 -6.66 -4.95 -7.11
N SER A 57 -6.85 -5.50 -5.91
CA SER A 57 -7.19 -4.72 -4.71
C SER A 57 -5.96 -3.99 -4.15
N PRO A 58 -6.01 -2.65 -3.99
CA PRO A 58 -4.98 -1.88 -3.29
C PRO A 58 -4.74 -2.30 -1.83
N TYR A 59 -5.70 -2.99 -1.21
CA TYR A 59 -5.65 -3.41 0.18
C TYR A 59 -4.93 -4.76 0.39
N GLN A 60 -4.48 -5.40 -0.70
CA GLN A 60 -3.69 -6.63 -0.65
C GLN A 60 -2.46 -6.52 -1.57
N PRO A 61 -1.52 -5.59 -1.27
CA PRO A 61 -0.35 -5.41 -2.10
C PRO A 61 0.71 -6.49 -1.84
N PHE A 62 1.59 -6.72 -2.81
CA PHE A 62 2.78 -7.58 -2.65
C PHE A 62 3.84 -6.99 -1.70
N SER A 63 3.72 -5.71 -1.36
CA SER A 63 4.54 -5.07 -0.33
C SER A 63 3.83 -3.86 0.26
N ALA A 64 4.02 -3.65 1.56
CA ALA A 64 3.58 -2.47 2.29
C ALA A 64 4.45 -1.22 2.02
N PHE A 65 5.56 -1.35 1.29
CA PHE A 65 6.54 -0.30 1.05
C PHE A 65 6.66 0.11 -0.43
N ALA A 66 6.47 -0.86 -1.33
CA ALA A 66 6.60 -0.66 -2.77
C ALA A 66 5.46 0.19 -3.36
N GLY A 67 5.71 0.78 -4.51
CA GLY A 67 4.71 1.44 -5.35
C GLY A 67 4.30 0.61 -6.55
N ASN A 68 3.07 0.81 -7.02
CA ASN A 68 2.48 0.08 -8.13
C ASN A 68 3.12 0.49 -9.48
N PRO A 69 3.83 -0.41 -10.19
CA PRO A 69 4.43 -0.08 -11.48
C PRO A 69 3.40 0.31 -12.56
N LEU A 70 2.13 -0.07 -12.41
CA LEU A 70 1.07 0.32 -13.34
C LEU A 70 0.75 1.82 -13.27
N LEU A 71 1.19 2.53 -12.23
CA LEU A 71 1.02 3.97 -12.12
C LEU A 71 2.14 4.77 -12.80
N ILE A 72 3.24 4.13 -13.22
CA ILE A 72 4.34 4.82 -13.90
C ILE A 72 3.84 5.38 -15.23
N SER A 73 3.97 6.69 -15.42
CA SER A 73 3.65 7.40 -16.65
C SER A 73 4.61 7.03 -17.76
N LEU A 74 4.08 6.44 -18.84
CA LEU A 74 4.88 6.11 -20.02
C LEU A 74 5.23 7.37 -20.83
N ASP A 75 4.39 8.42 -20.76
CA ASP A 75 4.65 9.70 -21.43
C ASP A 75 5.83 10.46 -20.81
N GLU A 76 6.01 10.36 -19.49
CA GLU A 76 7.21 10.87 -18.82
C GLU A 76 8.46 10.12 -19.32
N LEU A 77 8.37 8.79 -19.46
CA LEU A 77 9.49 7.99 -19.97
C LEU A 77 9.84 8.31 -21.43
N ILE A 78 8.86 8.68 -22.26
CA ILE A 78 9.11 9.17 -23.62
C ILE A 78 9.84 10.51 -23.59
N ARG A 79 9.41 11.44 -22.73
CA ARG A 79 10.08 12.73 -22.56
C ARG A 79 11.51 12.60 -22.04
N GLU A 80 11.78 11.59 -21.23
CA GLU A 80 13.12 11.26 -20.75
C GLU A 80 13.97 10.46 -21.76
N GLY A 81 13.43 10.12 -22.93
CA GLY A 81 14.12 9.33 -23.96
C GLY A 81 14.32 7.85 -23.59
N LEU A 82 13.65 7.36 -22.54
CA LEU A 82 13.68 5.96 -22.12
C LEU A 82 12.67 5.12 -22.92
N LEU A 83 11.63 5.77 -23.46
CA LEU A 83 10.68 5.20 -24.41
C LEU A 83 10.57 6.07 -25.66
N THR A 84 10.01 5.48 -26.72
CA THR A 84 9.58 6.16 -27.94
C THR A 84 8.10 5.92 -28.15
N GLU A 85 7.44 6.73 -28.97
CA GLU A 85 6.03 6.54 -29.31
C GLU A 85 5.75 5.15 -29.93
N GLU A 86 6.73 4.55 -30.62
CA GLU A 86 6.55 3.22 -31.23
C GLU A 86 6.51 2.10 -30.17
N ASP A 87 7.22 2.23 -29.04
CA ASP A 87 7.23 1.19 -27.99
C ASP A 87 5.89 1.08 -27.27
N VAL A 88 5.16 2.20 -27.23
CA VAL A 88 3.88 2.35 -26.53
C VAL A 88 2.71 2.39 -27.52
N ARG A 89 2.96 2.08 -28.80
CA ARG A 89 1.93 2.06 -29.82
C ARG A 89 0.86 1.03 -29.46
N LEU A 90 -0.38 1.50 -29.40
CA LEU A 90 -1.55 0.67 -29.16
C LEU A 90 -2.04 0.06 -30.48
N GLU A 91 -2.35 -1.23 -30.47
CA GLU A 91 -3.02 -1.89 -31.60
C GLU A 91 -4.49 -1.49 -31.69
N ALA A 92 -5.12 -1.29 -30.52
CA ALA A 92 -6.48 -0.77 -30.35
C ALA A 92 -6.55 0.08 -29.07
N PRO A 93 -7.41 1.11 -29.02
CA PRO A 93 -7.58 1.93 -27.81
C PRO A 93 -8.17 1.10 -26.66
N PHE A 94 -7.74 1.40 -25.44
CA PHE A 94 -8.39 0.90 -24.24
C PHE A 94 -9.72 1.63 -23.96
N PRO A 95 -10.66 1.02 -23.21
CA PRO A 95 -11.85 1.74 -22.75
C PRO A 95 -11.50 2.94 -21.88
N GLU A 96 -12.23 4.05 -22.03
CA GLU A 96 -12.04 5.27 -21.24
C GLU A 96 -12.80 5.25 -19.90
N ASP A 97 -13.76 4.33 -19.74
CA ASP A 97 -14.70 4.28 -18.60
C ASP A 97 -14.32 3.24 -17.52
N ARG A 98 -13.35 2.35 -17.80
CA ARG A 98 -12.89 1.31 -16.88
C ARG A 98 -11.48 0.83 -17.20
N VAL A 99 -10.77 0.38 -16.16
CA VAL A 99 -9.48 -0.30 -16.29
C VAL A 99 -9.69 -1.77 -16.63
N LEU A 100 -9.08 -2.25 -17.73
CA LEU A 100 -8.98 -3.67 -18.04
C LEU A 100 -7.62 -4.19 -17.58
N TYR A 101 -7.51 -4.56 -16.30
CA TYR A 101 -6.24 -4.86 -15.64
C TYR A 101 -5.35 -5.86 -16.38
N GLY A 102 -5.89 -7.01 -16.83
CA GLY A 102 -5.09 -8.02 -17.54
C GLY A 102 -4.36 -7.47 -18.79
N PRO A 103 -5.09 -6.95 -19.79
CA PRO A 103 -4.48 -6.32 -20.96
C PRO A 103 -3.56 -5.12 -20.64
N VAL A 104 -3.94 -4.29 -19.66
CA VAL A 104 -3.12 -3.13 -19.23
C VAL A 104 -1.80 -3.60 -18.62
N MET A 105 -1.81 -4.61 -17.75
CA MET A 105 -0.61 -5.17 -17.14
C MET A 105 0.35 -5.71 -18.20
N GLU A 106 -0.15 -6.51 -19.14
CA GLU A 106 0.66 -7.06 -20.23
C GLU A 106 1.32 -5.94 -21.06
N PHE A 107 0.53 -4.95 -21.46
CA PHE A 107 1.00 -3.79 -22.23
C PHE A 107 2.06 -3.00 -21.45
N LYS A 108 1.76 -2.60 -20.21
CA LYS A 108 2.65 -1.77 -19.40
C LYS A 108 3.94 -2.48 -19.04
N HIS A 109 3.89 -3.75 -18.66
CA HIS A 109 5.12 -4.49 -18.36
C HIS A 109 6.02 -4.64 -19.58
N ARG A 110 5.46 -4.86 -20.78
CA ARG A 110 6.25 -4.87 -22.02
C ARG A 110 6.92 -3.52 -22.27
N ALA A 111 6.20 -2.41 -22.12
CA ALA A 111 6.76 -1.07 -22.27
C ALA A 111 7.84 -0.78 -21.23
N LEU A 112 7.59 -1.08 -19.95
CA LEU A 112 8.54 -0.87 -18.86
C LEU A 112 9.82 -1.70 -19.02
N ARG A 113 9.73 -2.91 -19.56
CA ARG A 113 10.91 -3.71 -19.95
C ARG A 113 11.74 -3.02 -21.02
N ARG A 114 11.11 -2.49 -22.08
CA ARG A 114 11.82 -1.71 -23.10
C ARG A 114 12.49 -0.46 -22.51
N SER A 115 11.80 0.21 -21.59
CA SER A 115 12.36 1.35 -20.86
C SER A 115 13.62 0.97 -20.08
N TYR A 116 13.60 -0.18 -19.41
CA TYR A 116 14.76 -0.71 -18.69
C TYR A 116 15.92 -1.09 -19.62
N GLU A 117 15.65 -1.78 -20.73
CA GLU A 117 16.67 -2.12 -21.74
C GLU A 117 17.37 -0.84 -22.28
N ARG A 118 16.60 0.22 -22.57
CA ARG A 118 17.16 1.51 -22.97
C ARG A 118 17.94 2.17 -21.85
N PHE A 119 17.43 2.15 -20.62
CA PHE A 119 18.15 2.66 -19.46
C PHE A 119 19.52 1.96 -19.33
N CYS A 120 19.57 0.63 -19.40
CA CYS A 120 20.81 -0.12 -19.34
C CYS A 120 21.79 0.28 -20.45
N ALA A 121 21.31 0.49 -21.67
CA ALA A 121 22.15 0.81 -22.82
C ALA A 121 22.59 2.29 -22.88
N GLN A 122 21.75 3.23 -22.42
CA GLN A 122 21.87 4.65 -22.76
C GLN A 122 21.76 5.61 -21.57
N ALA A 123 21.44 5.13 -20.35
CA ALA A 123 21.32 6.02 -19.20
C ALA A 123 22.62 6.78 -18.95
N SER A 124 22.46 8.09 -18.73
CA SER A 124 23.53 8.99 -18.31
C SER A 124 24.11 8.59 -16.96
N GLU A 125 25.31 9.08 -16.66
CA GLU A 125 25.95 8.84 -15.36
C GLU A 125 25.09 9.35 -14.19
N SER A 126 24.44 10.50 -14.35
CA SER A 126 23.50 11.04 -13.36
C SER A 126 22.33 10.10 -13.11
N GLN A 127 21.66 9.61 -14.16
CA GLN A 127 20.53 8.68 -14.01
C GLN A 127 20.93 7.37 -13.31
N ARG A 128 22.15 6.88 -13.56
CA ARG A 128 22.68 5.69 -12.88
C ARG A 128 23.01 5.98 -11.42
N ALA A 129 23.56 7.16 -11.12
CA ALA A 129 23.82 7.59 -9.75
C ALA A 129 22.52 7.76 -8.95
N ASP A 130 21.47 8.32 -9.54
CA ASP A 130 20.15 8.48 -8.91
C ASP A 130 19.54 7.11 -8.54
N LEU A 131 19.57 6.14 -9.47
CA LEU A 131 19.12 4.77 -9.19
C LEU A 131 19.97 4.10 -8.09
N ALA A 132 21.28 4.31 -8.10
CA ALA A 132 22.17 3.74 -7.08
C ALA A 132 21.90 4.35 -5.69
N ALA A 133 21.67 5.67 -5.62
CA ALA A 133 21.30 6.36 -4.39
C ALA A 133 19.93 5.87 -3.86
N PHE A 134 18.94 5.74 -4.73
CA PHE A 134 17.63 5.17 -4.39
C PHE A 134 17.75 3.75 -3.81
N ARG A 135 18.58 2.90 -4.41
CA ARG A 135 18.84 1.54 -3.90
C ARG A 135 19.48 1.54 -2.52
N GLU A 136 20.46 2.40 -2.28
CA GLU A 136 21.10 2.50 -0.97
C GLU A 136 20.12 3.01 0.09
N GLU A 137 19.37 4.07 -0.22
CA GLU A 137 18.39 4.67 0.71
C GLU A 137 17.30 3.68 1.12
N HIS A 138 16.88 2.81 0.20
CA HIS A 138 15.75 1.91 0.40
C HIS A 138 16.12 0.44 0.55
N ARG A 139 17.42 0.13 0.68
CA ARG A 139 17.95 -1.25 0.78
C ARG A 139 17.14 -2.14 1.73
N ALA A 140 16.78 -1.60 2.90
CA ALA A 140 16.12 -2.33 3.98
C ALA A 140 14.79 -3.02 3.60
N TRP A 141 14.09 -2.54 2.58
CA TRP A 141 12.87 -3.19 2.07
C TRP A 141 12.97 -3.54 0.59
N LEU A 142 13.76 -2.79 -0.17
CA LEU A 142 13.84 -2.90 -1.63
C LEU A 142 14.50 -4.21 -2.06
N ASP A 143 15.55 -4.65 -1.37
CA ASP A 143 16.28 -5.87 -1.72
C ASP A 143 15.36 -7.11 -1.64
N ASP A 144 14.62 -7.23 -0.53
CA ASP A 144 13.65 -8.32 -0.34
C ASP A 144 12.47 -8.19 -1.30
N TYR A 145 11.91 -6.99 -1.49
CA TYR A 145 10.81 -6.80 -2.45
C TYR A 145 11.22 -7.18 -3.88
N ALA A 146 12.39 -6.71 -4.33
CA ALA A 146 12.87 -6.98 -5.68
C ALA A 146 13.14 -8.46 -5.91
N LEU A 147 13.75 -9.14 -4.93
CA LEU A 147 13.96 -10.58 -4.97
C LEU A 147 12.64 -11.35 -4.92
N PHE A 148 11.70 -10.96 -4.06
CA PHE A 148 10.37 -11.56 -3.97
C PHE A 148 9.63 -11.50 -5.30
N MET A 149 9.62 -10.34 -5.98
CA MET A 149 8.97 -10.19 -7.28
C MET A 149 9.69 -10.98 -8.39
N ALA A 150 11.02 -11.07 -8.33
CA ALA A 150 11.80 -11.90 -9.24
C ALA A 150 11.48 -13.40 -9.08
N LEU A 151 11.40 -13.86 -7.82
CA LEU A 151 11.00 -15.22 -7.48
C LEU A 151 9.56 -15.52 -7.89
N LYS A 152 8.62 -14.58 -7.66
CA LYS A 152 7.25 -14.73 -8.16
C LYS A 152 7.24 -14.98 -9.66
N GLN A 153 7.99 -14.24 -10.47
CA GLN A 153 8.06 -14.52 -11.91
C GLN A 153 8.70 -15.88 -12.21
N HIS A 154 9.80 -16.23 -11.55
CA HIS A 154 10.47 -17.52 -11.72
C HIS A 154 9.53 -18.72 -11.44
N TYR A 155 8.78 -18.66 -10.33
CA TYR A 155 7.80 -19.67 -9.93
C TYR A 155 6.40 -19.44 -10.51
N ARG A 156 6.26 -18.71 -11.63
CA ARG A 156 5.00 -18.52 -12.36
C ARG A 156 3.85 -18.00 -11.48
N TRP A 157 4.17 -17.02 -10.65
CA TRP A 157 3.29 -16.31 -9.73
C TRP A 157 2.75 -17.15 -8.56
N ALA A 158 3.32 -18.34 -8.30
CA ALA A 158 3.00 -19.13 -7.12
C ALA A 158 3.23 -18.34 -5.81
N VAL A 159 2.45 -18.67 -4.78
CA VAL A 159 2.63 -18.16 -3.42
C VAL A 159 3.98 -18.62 -2.87
N TRP A 160 4.62 -17.78 -2.06
CA TRP A 160 5.99 -18.05 -1.59
C TRP A 160 6.14 -19.34 -0.77
N THR A 161 5.07 -19.86 -0.16
CA THR A 161 5.07 -21.13 0.57
C THR A 161 5.15 -22.37 -0.34
N ASP A 162 4.97 -22.18 -1.65
CA ASP A 162 5.07 -23.24 -2.66
C ASP A 162 6.42 -23.22 -3.40
N TRP A 163 7.33 -22.29 -3.05
CA TRP A 163 8.69 -22.24 -3.59
C TRP A 163 9.58 -23.32 -2.97
N ASP A 164 10.83 -23.42 -3.46
CA ASP A 164 11.79 -24.34 -2.87
C ASP A 164 12.00 -24.04 -1.36
N PRO A 165 12.09 -25.06 -0.49
CA PRO A 165 12.03 -24.85 0.96
C PRO A 165 13.03 -23.84 1.53
N GLU A 166 14.27 -23.83 1.04
CA GLU A 166 15.30 -22.93 1.58
C GLU A 166 15.01 -21.45 1.30
N ILE A 167 14.40 -21.13 0.14
CA ILE A 167 14.04 -19.76 -0.22
C ILE A 167 12.68 -19.36 0.36
N ALA A 168 11.72 -20.30 0.45
CA ALA A 168 10.46 -20.09 1.16
C ALA A 168 10.69 -19.75 2.65
N LEU A 169 11.72 -20.36 3.27
CA LEU A 169 12.09 -20.08 4.66
C LEU A 169 12.96 -18.83 4.83
N HIS A 170 13.31 -18.12 3.74
CA HIS A 170 14.18 -16.93 3.75
C HIS A 170 15.54 -17.19 4.43
N THR A 171 16.21 -18.29 4.06
CA THR A 171 17.56 -18.55 4.58
C THR A 171 18.58 -17.63 3.89
N GLU A 172 19.54 -17.07 4.64
CA GLU A 172 20.55 -16.15 4.09
C GLU A 172 21.28 -16.72 2.87
N LYS A 173 21.63 -18.01 2.91
CA LYS A 173 22.31 -18.70 1.81
C LYS A 173 21.43 -18.80 0.56
N ALA A 174 20.15 -19.13 0.71
CA ALA A 174 19.22 -19.21 -0.42
C ALA A 174 18.96 -17.81 -1.00
N VAL A 175 18.74 -16.80 -0.15
CA VAL A 175 18.56 -15.41 -0.56
C VAL A 175 19.75 -14.94 -1.40
N ALA A 176 20.98 -15.15 -0.93
CA ALA A 176 22.19 -14.79 -1.68
C ALA A 176 22.32 -15.55 -3.01
N HIS A 177 21.99 -16.85 -3.03
CA HIS A 177 22.00 -17.67 -4.25
C HIS A 177 21.01 -17.16 -5.29
N TRP A 178 19.75 -16.96 -4.90
CA TRP A 178 18.68 -16.53 -5.79
C TRP A 178 18.85 -15.09 -6.24
N HIS A 179 19.34 -14.19 -5.38
CA HIS A 179 19.71 -12.84 -5.78
C HIS A 179 20.81 -12.85 -6.85
N HIS A 180 21.79 -13.75 -6.76
CA HIS A 180 22.80 -13.87 -7.81
C HIS A 180 22.20 -14.43 -9.10
N LEU A 181 21.40 -15.50 -9.00
CA LEU A 181 20.80 -16.19 -10.15
C LEU A 181 19.80 -15.31 -10.91
N LEU A 182 19.02 -14.48 -10.20
CA LEU A 182 17.97 -13.63 -10.76
C LEU A 182 18.37 -12.15 -10.80
N ARG A 183 19.68 -11.85 -10.81
CA ARG A 183 20.19 -10.47 -10.70
C ARG A 183 19.54 -9.49 -11.66
N ASP A 184 19.44 -9.84 -12.95
CA ASP A 184 18.88 -8.94 -13.97
C ASP A 184 17.41 -8.60 -13.68
N GLU A 185 16.67 -9.57 -13.11
CA GLU A 185 15.28 -9.37 -12.72
C GLU A 185 15.16 -8.53 -11.45
N VAL A 186 15.99 -8.80 -10.44
CA VAL A 186 16.08 -7.98 -9.23
C VAL A 186 16.41 -6.53 -9.60
N ASP A 187 17.37 -6.33 -10.51
CA ASP A 187 17.78 -5.01 -10.97
C ASP A 187 16.65 -4.26 -11.69
N TYR A 188 15.86 -4.97 -12.49
CA TYR A 188 14.66 -4.45 -13.13
C TYR A 188 13.58 -4.05 -12.10
N GLN A 189 13.32 -4.86 -11.08
CA GLN A 189 12.35 -4.53 -10.04
C GLN A 189 12.77 -3.28 -9.25
N CYS A 190 14.06 -3.15 -8.94
CA CYS A 190 14.62 -1.93 -8.34
C CYS A 190 14.42 -0.69 -9.24
N TYR A 191 14.63 -0.85 -10.55
CA TYR A 191 14.40 0.21 -11.52
C TYR A 191 12.94 0.68 -11.56
N LEU A 192 11.97 -0.25 -11.52
CA LEU A 192 10.55 0.10 -11.47
C LEU A 192 10.21 0.93 -10.21
N GLN A 193 10.74 0.54 -9.05
CA GLN A 193 10.51 1.27 -7.81
C GLN A 193 11.13 2.67 -7.82
N TYR A 194 12.31 2.81 -8.41
CA TYR A 194 12.95 4.10 -8.64
C TYR A 194 12.07 5.01 -9.52
N LEU A 195 11.60 4.50 -10.67
CA LEU A 195 10.73 5.27 -11.57
C LEU A 195 9.43 5.71 -10.88
N PHE A 196 8.78 4.79 -10.16
CA PHE A 196 7.58 5.08 -9.40
C PHE A 196 7.85 6.18 -8.36
N ALA A 197 8.91 6.05 -7.57
CA ALA A 197 9.22 7.00 -6.51
C ALA A 197 9.50 8.39 -7.07
N LYS A 198 10.31 8.47 -8.13
CA LYS A 198 10.62 9.72 -8.84
C LYS A 198 9.36 10.41 -9.34
N GLN A 199 8.48 9.70 -10.04
CA GLN A 199 7.27 10.31 -10.59
C GLN A 199 6.25 10.66 -9.50
N TRP A 200 6.09 9.82 -8.47
CA TRP A 200 5.20 10.13 -7.35
C TRP A 200 5.67 11.35 -6.57
N GLU A 201 6.98 11.48 -6.31
CA GLU A 201 7.54 12.65 -5.66
C GLU A 201 7.25 13.93 -6.45
N GLN A 202 7.40 13.90 -7.78
CA GLN A 202 7.07 15.05 -8.64
C GLN A 202 5.60 15.45 -8.54
N ILE A 203 4.67 14.48 -8.50
CA ILE A 203 3.23 14.76 -8.35
C ILE A 203 2.92 15.29 -6.95
N LYS A 204 3.51 14.69 -5.90
CA LYS A 204 3.34 15.14 -4.52
C LYS A 204 3.85 16.58 -4.33
N CYS A 205 5.04 16.88 -4.82
CA CYS A 205 5.61 18.23 -4.78
C CYS A 205 4.70 19.22 -5.50
N TYR A 206 4.23 18.89 -6.70
CA TYR A 206 3.30 19.72 -7.46
C TYR A 206 1.99 19.99 -6.71
N ALA A 207 1.38 18.96 -6.12
CA ALA A 207 0.19 19.10 -5.29
C ALA A 207 0.43 20.01 -4.07
N ASN A 208 1.54 19.78 -3.35
CA ASN A 208 1.88 20.54 -2.16
C ASN A 208 2.21 22.01 -2.46
N GLU A 209 2.93 22.29 -3.53
CA GLU A 209 3.21 23.66 -4.01
C GLU A 209 1.93 24.39 -4.42
N ALA A 210 0.95 23.66 -4.96
CA ALA A 210 -0.39 24.17 -5.27
C ALA A 210 -1.32 24.29 -4.05
N GLY A 211 -0.85 23.93 -2.85
CA GLY A 211 -1.64 23.99 -1.61
C GLY A 211 -2.60 22.82 -1.38
N VAL A 212 -2.46 21.73 -2.14
CA VAL A 212 -3.24 20.50 -2.01
C VAL A 212 -2.44 19.46 -1.21
N THR A 213 -2.97 19.07 -0.05
CA THR A 213 -2.37 18.05 0.82
C THR A 213 -2.89 16.65 0.45
N ILE A 214 -2.01 15.65 0.39
CA ILE A 214 -2.38 14.27 0.04
C ILE A 214 -2.65 13.43 1.31
N ILE A 215 -3.82 12.78 1.35
CA ILE A 215 -4.21 11.81 2.38
C ILE A 215 -3.99 10.40 1.82
N GLY A 216 -3.01 9.68 2.37
CA GLY A 216 -2.80 8.27 2.09
C GLY A 216 -3.64 7.37 2.98
N ASP A 217 -3.55 6.08 2.69
CA ASP A 217 -4.32 5.04 3.37
C ASP A 217 -3.43 3.84 3.67
N VAL A 218 -3.51 3.35 4.91
CA VAL A 218 -2.67 2.26 5.43
C VAL A 218 -3.59 1.17 5.99
N PRO A 219 -3.75 0.05 5.25
CA PRO A 219 -4.40 -1.15 5.77
C PRO A 219 -3.67 -1.63 7.03
N ILE A 220 -4.38 -1.90 8.12
CA ILE A 220 -3.69 -2.36 9.34
C ILE A 220 -2.91 -3.65 9.08
N PHE A 221 -3.48 -4.62 8.35
CA PHE A 221 -2.83 -5.89 8.01
C PHE A 221 -2.21 -5.85 6.61
N VAL A 222 -1.28 -6.78 6.35
CA VAL A 222 -0.64 -6.99 5.03
C VAL A 222 -1.10 -8.32 4.42
N GLY A 223 -0.92 -8.52 3.11
CA GLY A 223 -1.24 -9.79 2.46
C GLY A 223 -0.28 -10.91 2.88
N HIS A 224 -0.74 -12.16 2.94
CA HIS A 224 0.13 -13.32 3.24
C HIS A 224 1.19 -13.52 2.15
N ASP A 225 0.77 -13.49 0.89
CA ASP A 225 1.66 -13.57 -0.25
C ASP A 225 2.29 -12.21 -0.55
N SER A 226 3.18 -11.75 0.33
CA SER A 226 3.88 -10.47 0.23
C SER A 226 5.34 -10.61 0.63
N ALA A 227 6.18 -9.71 0.13
CA ALA A 227 7.57 -9.60 0.54
C ALA A 227 7.68 -9.37 2.06
N ASP A 228 6.74 -8.60 2.64
CA ASP A 228 6.75 -8.26 4.06
C ASP A 228 6.62 -9.50 4.96
N VAL A 229 5.73 -10.43 4.59
CA VAL A 229 5.51 -11.66 5.37
C VAL A 229 6.60 -12.68 5.09
N TRP A 230 7.07 -12.75 3.85
CA TRP A 230 8.13 -13.68 3.44
C TRP A 230 9.49 -13.35 4.09
N SER A 231 9.89 -12.08 4.18
CA SER A 231 11.18 -11.68 4.78
C SER A 231 11.14 -11.44 6.28
N HIS A 232 9.95 -11.29 6.89
CA HIS A 232 9.78 -11.07 8.32
C HIS A 232 8.81 -12.05 8.97
N ARG A 233 8.92 -13.35 8.63
CA ARG A 233 8.01 -14.42 9.09
C ARG A 233 7.81 -14.44 10.60
N GLU A 234 8.85 -14.09 11.36
CA GLU A 234 8.84 -14.00 12.81
C GLU A 234 7.90 -12.93 13.38
N LEU A 235 7.50 -11.93 12.59
CA LEU A 235 6.56 -10.89 13.01
C LEU A 235 5.10 -11.33 12.88
N PHE A 236 4.83 -12.52 12.34
CA PHE A 236 3.49 -13.03 12.05
C PHE A 236 3.20 -14.37 12.74
N ARG A 237 1.92 -14.70 12.90
CA ARG A 237 1.42 -15.96 13.47
C ARG A 237 1.38 -17.07 12.40
N LEU A 238 2.55 -17.53 11.98
CA LEU A 238 2.71 -18.57 10.97
C LEU A 238 3.14 -19.91 11.58
N ASP A 239 2.88 -21.01 10.88
CA ASP A 239 3.45 -22.33 11.17
C ASP A 239 4.87 -22.48 10.59
N GLU A 240 5.48 -23.65 10.77
CA GLU A 240 6.85 -23.93 10.29
C GLU A 240 6.97 -23.83 8.76
N ARG A 241 5.89 -24.10 8.02
CA ARG A 241 5.82 -23.99 6.56
C ARG A 241 5.55 -22.57 6.08
N GLY A 242 5.24 -21.64 7.00
CA GLY A 242 4.93 -20.26 6.67
C GLY A 242 3.44 -19.99 6.40
N LEU A 243 2.55 -20.95 6.64
CA LEU A 243 1.11 -20.76 6.51
C LEU A 243 0.53 -20.07 7.75
N PRO A 244 -0.47 -19.18 7.62
CA PRO A 244 -1.12 -18.57 8.78
C PRO A 244 -1.77 -19.64 9.68
N THR A 245 -1.53 -19.54 10.99
CA THR A 245 -2.23 -20.37 12.00
C THR A 245 -3.57 -19.77 12.39
N VAL A 246 -3.67 -18.45 12.25
CA VAL A 246 -4.85 -17.62 12.47
C VAL A 246 -4.85 -16.50 11.45
N VAL A 247 -6.03 -16.02 11.10
CA VAL A 247 -6.24 -14.97 10.10
C VAL A 247 -7.13 -13.85 10.60
N ALA A 248 -7.01 -12.70 9.96
CA ALA A 248 -7.81 -11.53 10.22
C ALA A 248 -9.25 -11.69 9.67
N GLY A 249 -10.16 -10.97 10.32
CA GLY A 249 -11.52 -10.80 9.88
C GLY A 249 -12.26 -9.85 10.81
N VAL A 250 -13.58 -9.82 10.69
CA VAL A 250 -14.50 -9.17 11.64
C VAL A 250 -15.64 -10.12 11.98
N PRO A 251 -16.14 -10.11 13.23
CA PRO A 251 -17.24 -10.98 13.63
C PRO A 251 -18.53 -10.65 12.85
N PRO A 252 -19.54 -11.53 12.93
CA PRO A 252 -20.88 -11.18 12.51
C PRO A 252 -21.35 -9.86 13.12
N ASP A 253 -21.96 -9.04 12.29
CA ASP A 253 -22.58 -7.79 12.68
C ASP A 253 -23.91 -7.60 11.94
N TYR A 254 -24.52 -6.42 12.11
CA TYR A 254 -25.79 -6.10 11.49
C TYR A 254 -25.72 -5.97 9.97
N PHE A 255 -24.52 -5.87 9.37
CA PHE A 255 -24.32 -5.88 7.91
C PHE A 255 -24.00 -7.26 7.36
N SER A 256 -23.27 -8.09 8.10
CA SER A 256 -22.87 -9.43 7.67
C SER A 256 -23.20 -10.50 8.73
N PRO A 257 -24.16 -11.41 8.47
CA PRO A 257 -24.52 -12.47 9.41
C PRO A 257 -23.39 -13.49 9.64
N THR A 258 -22.41 -13.57 8.73
CA THR A 258 -21.24 -14.47 8.83
C THR A 258 -19.95 -13.74 9.19
N GLY A 259 -20.02 -12.43 9.41
CA GLY A 259 -18.85 -11.56 9.51
C GLY A 259 -18.11 -11.49 8.17
N GLN A 260 -16.84 -11.10 8.20
CA GLN A 260 -15.99 -11.07 7.02
C GLN A 260 -14.67 -11.75 7.32
N LEU A 261 -14.32 -12.76 6.53
CA LEU A 261 -13.05 -13.46 6.63
C LEU A 261 -12.10 -12.86 5.60
N TRP A 262 -11.09 -12.11 6.05
CA TRP A 262 -10.18 -11.41 5.14
C TRP A 262 -8.95 -12.25 4.77
N GLY A 263 -8.54 -13.16 5.66
CA GLY A 263 -7.45 -14.10 5.36
C GLY A 263 -6.04 -13.56 5.59
N ASN A 264 -5.87 -12.28 5.95
CA ASN A 264 -4.54 -11.71 6.25
C ASN A 264 -3.89 -12.40 7.46
N PRO A 265 -2.56 -12.61 7.46
CA PRO A 265 -1.84 -13.08 8.64
C PRO A 265 -1.87 -12.01 9.74
N LEU A 266 -1.89 -12.47 10.99
CA LEU A 266 -1.94 -11.61 12.16
C LEU A 266 -0.56 -11.42 12.79
N TYR A 267 -0.32 -10.21 13.30
CA TYR A 267 0.95 -9.84 13.91
C TYR A 267 1.22 -10.54 15.24
N ARG A 268 2.51 -10.76 15.53
CA ARG A 268 3.03 -11.01 16.88
C ARG A 268 3.35 -9.69 17.57
N TRP A 269 2.31 -8.98 18.01
CA TRP A 269 2.44 -7.68 18.69
C TRP A 269 3.34 -7.70 19.92
N ASP A 270 3.52 -8.86 20.55
CA ASP A 270 4.48 -9.09 21.63
C ASP A 270 5.92 -8.92 21.17
N LEU A 271 6.29 -9.48 20.00
CA LEU A 271 7.62 -9.33 19.44
C LEU A 271 7.86 -7.93 18.87
N MET A 272 6.88 -7.40 18.14
CA MET A 272 6.96 -6.01 17.66
C MET A 272 7.08 -5.03 18.82
N ARG A 273 6.45 -5.28 19.97
CA ARG A 273 6.64 -4.42 21.14
C ARG A 273 8.07 -4.51 21.68
N ALA A 274 8.67 -5.71 21.67
CA ALA A 274 10.00 -5.95 22.22
C ALA A 274 11.11 -5.21 21.45
N ASP A 275 10.92 -4.98 20.15
CA ASP A 275 11.88 -4.24 19.31
C ASP A 275 11.51 -2.76 19.10
N GLY A 276 10.51 -2.25 19.81
CA GLY A 276 10.05 -0.86 19.68
C GLY A 276 9.21 -0.60 18.44
N TYR A 277 8.59 -1.63 17.86
CA TYR A 277 7.73 -1.61 16.68
C TYR A 277 8.50 -1.26 15.41
N SER A 278 9.73 -1.77 15.29
CA SER A 278 10.70 -1.34 14.28
C SER A 278 10.16 -1.43 12.84
N TRP A 279 9.52 -2.55 12.48
CA TRP A 279 8.90 -2.77 11.18
C TRP A 279 7.78 -1.76 10.88
N TRP A 280 6.93 -1.49 11.87
CA TRP A 280 5.86 -0.50 11.73
C TRP A 280 6.40 0.93 11.63
N MET A 281 7.47 1.27 12.36
CA MET A 281 8.11 2.57 12.22
C MET A 281 8.70 2.72 10.81
N ALA A 282 9.35 1.67 10.28
CA ALA A 282 9.82 1.67 8.90
C ALA A 282 8.66 1.87 7.90
N ARG A 283 7.54 1.15 8.08
CA ARG A 283 6.34 1.28 7.24
C ARG A 283 5.77 2.69 7.27
N LEU A 284 5.59 3.28 8.45
CA LEU A 284 5.07 4.64 8.58
C LEU A 284 6.03 5.67 7.98
N ARG A 285 7.34 5.52 8.18
CA ARG A 285 8.34 6.41 7.55
C ARG A 285 8.22 6.39 6.03
N ARG A 286 8.04 5.21 5.44
CA ARG A 286 7.84 5.06 4.00
C ARG A 286 6.57 5.73 3.52
N VAL A 287 5.45 5.50 4.21
CA VAL A 287 4.16 6.11 3.84
C VAL A 287 4.23 7.64 3.97
N LEU A 288 4.81 8.18 5.05
CA LEU A 288 4.95 9.61 5.27
C LEU A 288 5.89 10.30 4.27
N SER A 289 6.80 9.56 3.61
CA SER A 289 7.54 10.12 2.48
C SER A 289 6.63 10.30 1.26
N GLN A 290 5.60 9.47 1.10
CA GLN A 290 4.67 9.49 -0.02
C GLN A 290 3.46 10.42 0.19
N VAL A 291 2.97 10.59 1.41
CA VAL A 291 1.76 11.37 1.69
C VAL A 291 1.95 12.31 2.86
N ASP A 292 1.01 13.22 3.08
CA ASP A 292 1.11 14.23 4.12
C ASP A 292 0.23 13.90 5.34
N ILE A 293 -0.84 13.13 5.14
CA ILE A 293 -1.78 12.66 6.17
C ILE A 293 -2.00 11.16 5.98
N VAL A 294 -2.09 10.40 7.07
CA VAL A 294 -2.29 8.95 7.02
C VAL A 294 -3.65 8.57 7.59
N ARG A 295 -4.52 7.97 6.78
CA ARG A 295 -5.65 7.19 7.28
C ARG A 295 -5.13 5.80 7.71
N LEU A 296 -5.41 5.41 8.96
CA LEU A 296 -5.22 4.05 9.43
C LEU A 296 -6.53 3.29 9.28
N ASP A 297 -6.60 2.41 8.28
CA ASP A 297 -7.76 1.56 8.04
C ASP A 297 -7.86 0.47 9.11
N HIS A 298 -9.10 0.17 9.52
CA HIS A 298 -9.40 -0.72 10.62
C HIS A 298 -8.66 -0.36 11.93
N PHE A 299 -8.65 0.93 12.29
CA PHE A 299 -7.94 1.46 13.46
C PHE A 299 -8.29 0.71 14.75
N ARG A 300 -9.53 0.21 14.84
CA ARG A 300 -10.00 -0.57 15.99
C ARG A 300 -9.11 -1.77 16.32
N GLY A 301 -8.42 -2.34 15.32
CA GLY A 301 -7.45 -3.43 15.48
C GLY A 301 -6.26 -3.07 16.39
N PHE A 302 -5.95 -1.79 16.57
CA PHE A 302 -4.94 -1.34 17.53
C PHE A 302 -5.41 -1.48 18.98
N ALA A 303 -6.71 -1.37 19.27
CA ALA A 303 -7.25 -1.64 20.60
C ALA A 303 -7.56 -3.13 20.80
N GLY A 304 -8.23 -3.74 19.82
CA GLY A 304 -8.52 -5.16 19.77
C GLY A 304 -8.87 -5.62 18.36
N TYR A 305 -8.43 -6.81 17.98
CA TYR A 305 -8.63 -7.37 16.65
C TYR A 305 -9.27 -8.76 16.75
N TRP A 306 -10.07 -9.11 15.75
CA TRP A 306 -10.76 -10.39 15.67
C TRP A 306 -9.84 -11.43 15.03
N VAL A 307 -9.71 -12.58 15.69
CA VAL A 307 -8.79 -13.65 15.32
C VAL A 307 -9.60 -14.89 14.97
N VAL A 308 -9.51 -15.35 13.73
CA VAL A 308 -10.18 -16.55 13.24
C VAL A 308 -9.14 -17.65 13.06
N PRO A 309 -9.34 -18.88 13.55
CA PRO A 309 -8.48 -20.03 13.23
C PRO A 309 -8.34 -20.22 11.72
N ALA A 310 -7.12 -20.51 11.24
CA ALA A 310 -6.94 -20.82 9.83
C ALA A 310 -7.68 -22.11 9.45
N GLY A 311 -8.26 -22.14 8.25
CA GLY A 311 -9.06 -23.25 7.74
C GLY A 311 -10.57 -23.10 7.94
N GLU A 312 -11.02 -22.11 8.72
CA GLU A 312 -12.44 -21.73 8.77
C GLU A 312 -12.91 -21.12 7.44
N GLU A 313 -14.16 -21.37 7.05
CA GLU A 313 -14.78 -20.79 5.84
C GLU A 313 -15.45 -19.43 6.11
N THR A 314 -15.70 -19.10 7.39
CA THR A 314 -16.37 -17.86 7.81
C THR A 314 -15.68 -17.25 9.03
N ALA A 315 -16.04 -16.01 9.38
CA ALA A 315 -15.46 -15.33 10.53
C ALA A 315 -16.22 -15.56 11.85
N ILE A 316 -17.25 -16.42 11.86
CA ILE A 316 -18.10 -16.69 13.03
C ILE A 316 -17.27 -17.23 14.20
N ASN A 317 -16.40 -18.20 13.94
CA ASN A 317 -15.64 -18.93 14.95
C ASN A 317 -14.33 -18.23 15.36
N GLY A 318 -14.36 -16.90 15.46
CA GLY A 318 -13.22 -16.12 15.93
C GLY A 318 -13.32 -15.70 17.40
N ARG A 319 -12.34 -14.92 17.85
CA ARG A 319 -12.34 -14.27 19.17
C ARG A 319 -11.63 -12.93 19.14
N TRP A 320 -12.04 -12.02 20.02
CA TRP A 320 -11.33 -10.77 20.25
C TRP A 320 -10.01 -11.01 21.00
N VAL A 321 -8.94 -10.44 20.47
CA VAL A 321 -7.62 -10.38 21.12
C VAL A 321 -7.21 -8.92 21.24
N ARG A 322 -6.57 -8.57 22.37
CA ARG A 322 -6.11 -7.21 22.63
C ARG A 322 -5.00 -6.82 21.64
N GLY A 323 -5.15 -5.65 21.02
CA GLY A 323 -4.15 -5.03 20.17
C GLY A 323 -3.00 -4.41 20.96
N PRO A 324 -2.03 -3.77 20.30
CA PRO A 324 -0.89 -3.15 20.96
C PRO A 324 -1.29 -1.94 21.82
N GLY A 325 -2.40 -1.29 21.50
CA GLY A 325 -2.94 -0.14 22.21
C GLY A 325 -2.02 1.08 22.18
N LYS A 326 -2.10 1.88 23.25
CA LYS A 326 -1.39 3.16 23.38
C LYS A 326 0.12 3.07 23.17
N SER A 327 0.77 2.00 23.62
CA SER A 327 2.23 1.87 23.53
C SER A 327 2.77 1.89 22.10
N PHE A 328 1.97 1.44 21.12
CA PHE A 328 2.31 1.57 19.71
C PHE A 328 2.40 3.05 19.32
N PHE A 329 1.37 3.82 19.66
CA PHE A 329 1.30 5.24 19.35
C PHE A 329 2.30 6.08 20.16
N GLU A 330 2.68 5.65 21.36
CA GLU A 330 3.81 6.24 22.10
C GLU A 330 5.14 6.03 21.38
N ALA A 331 5.34 4.90 20.71
CA ALA A 331 6.52 4.68 19.86
C ALA A 331 6.45 5.55 18.59
N VAL A 332 5.26 5.66 17.97
CA VAL A 332 5.03 6.58 16.83
C VAL A 332 5.37 8.02 17.22
N GLU A 333 4.86 8.51 18.35
CA GLU A 333 5.12 9.88 18.81
C GLU A 333 6.59 10.11 19.18
N ARG A 334 7.27 9.09 19.71
CA ARG A 334 8.71 9.16 19.98
C ARG A 334 9.55 9.28 18.71
N GLU A 335 9.17 8.55 17.67
CA GLU A 335 9.93 8.48 16.41
C GLU A 335 9.65 9.68 15.50
N PHE A 336 8.38 10.07 15.36
CA PHE A 336 7.94 11.05 14.35
C PHE A 336 7.36 12.33 14.96
N GLY A 337 7.22 12.41 16.28
CA GLY A 337 6.41 13.42 16.92
C GLY A 337 4.93 13.23 16.63
N LYS A 338 4.15 14.31 16.73
CA LYS A 338 2.70 14.27 16.47
C LYS A 338 2.43 14.15 14.98
N LEU A 339 1.93 12.99 14.56
CA LEU A 339 1.54 12.74 13.18
C LEU A 339 0.09 13.14 12.88
N PRO A 340 -0.19 13.60 11.65
CA PRO A 340 -1.56 13.79 11.15
C PRO A 340 -2.17 12.44 10.76
N ILE A 341 -2.75 11.74 11.74
CA ILE A 341 -3.42 10.45 11.54
C ILE A 341 -4.94 10.64 11.56
N ILE A 342 -5.65 9.98 10.63
CA ILE A 342 -7.11 9.79 10.65
C ILE A 342 -7.39 8.34 11.05
N ALA A 343 -8.21 8.14 12.07
CA ALA A 343 -8.64 6.81 12.49
C ALA A 343 -9.88 6.40 11.68
N GLU A 344 -9.78 5.33 10.92
CA GLU A 344 -10.95 4.64 10.38
C GLU A 344 -11.65 3.90 11.53
N ASP A 345 -12.77 4.44 11.99
CA ASP A 345 -13.53 3.94 13.14
C ASP A 345 -15.01 3.68 12.79
N LEU A 346 -15.27 3.12 11.61
CA LEU A 346 -16.61 2.73 11.17
C LEU A 346 -17.00 1.35 11.71
N GLY A 347 -18.29 1.04 11.63
CA GLY A 347 -18.85 -0.24 12.11
C GLY A 347 -19.08 -0.26 13.63
N LEU A 348 -19.12 -1.46 14.21
CA LEU A 348 -19.37 -1.67 15.63
C LEU A 348 -18.09 -1.40 16.46
N ILE A 349 -18.02 -0.21 17.02
CA ILE A 349 -16.88 0.27 17.80
C ILE A 349 -17.14 0.17 19.32
N THR A 350 -16.15 -0.35 20.04
CA THR A 350 -16.20 -0.55 21.49
C THR A 350 -15.59 0.63 22.25
N ALA A 351 -15.93 0.80 23.53
CA ALA A 351 -15.53 1.95 24.33
C ALA A 351 -14.00 2.12 24.46
N ASP A 352 -13.24 1.02 24.43
CA ASP A 352 -11.78 1.03 24.43
C ASP A 352 -11.17 1.62 23.15
N VAL A 353 -11.82 1.43 21.99
CA VAL A 353 -11.39 2.05 20.73
C VAL A 353 -11.66 3.54 20.75
N VAL A 354 -12.84 3.95 21.24
CA VAL A 354 -13.20 5.38 21.40
C VAL A 354 -12.22 6.06 22.33
N ALA A 355 -11.96 5.47 23.49
CA ALA A 355 -11.01 5.99 24.48
C ALA A 355 -9.59 6.12 23.89
N LEU A 356 -9.11 5.10 23.16
CA LEU A 356 -7.80 5.15 22.50
C LEU A 356 -7.72 6.30 21.48
N ARG A 357 -8.74 6.45 20.63
CA ARG A 357 -8.79 7.52 19.61
C ARG A 357 -8.80 8.91 20.27
N GLU A 358 -9.62 9.10 21.30
CA GLU A 358 -9.77 10.37 22.01
C GLU A 358 -8.52 10.75 22.81
N GLU A 359 -7.90 9.79 23.50
CA GLU A 359 -6.65 10.00 24.22
C GLU A 359 -5.50 10.44 23.29
N LEU A 360 -5.47 9.88 22.07
CA LEU A 360 -4.50 10.26 21.04
C LEU A 360 -4.90 11.55 20.28
N GLY A 361 -6.12 12.06 20.48
CA GLY A 361 -6.65 13.23 19.80
C GLY A 361 -6.76 13.06 18.28
N LEU A 362 -7.09 11.84 17.83
CA LEU A 362 -7.22 11.51 16.41
C LEU A 362 -8.64 11.77 15.89
N PRO A 363 -8.82 12.42 14.73
CA PRO A 363 -10.12 12.50 14.08
C PRO A 363 -10.59 11.10 13.65
N GLY A 364 -11.88 10.81 13.89
CA GLY A 364 -12.58 9.67 13.33
C GLY A 364 -13.26 9.99 11.99
N MET A 365 -14.04 9.05 11.47
CA MET A 365 -14.76 9.16 10.22
C MET A 365 -16.28 9.20 10.45
N ARG A 366 -16.98 9.96 9.61
CA ARG A 366 -18.45 9.96 9.52
C ARG A 366 -18.85 9.85 8.06
N VAL A 367 -19.77 8.94 7.76
CA VAL A 367 -20.20 8.65 6.39
C VAL A 367 -21.70 8.86 6.30
N LEU A 368 -22.11 9.90 5.55
CA LEU A 368 -23.50 10.34 5.50
C LEU A 368 -24.46 9.27 4.96
N GLN A 369 -23.98 8.35 4.10
CA GLN A 369 -24.79 7.23 3.61
C GLN A 369 -25.26 6.29 4.73
N PHE A 370 -24.53 6.21 5.86
CA PHE A 370 -24.92 5.40 7.03
C PHE A 370 -25.80 6.17 8.03
N ALA A 371 -26.14 7.43 7.75
CA ALA A 371 -26.85 8.29 8.70
C ALA A 371 -28.36 8.01 8.78
N PHE A 372 -28.94 7.34 7.79
CA PHE A 372 -30.41 7.30 7.60
C PHE A 372 -31.05 5.91 7.77
N ASP A 373 -30.26 4.89 8.14
CA ASP A 373 -30.76 3.53 8.42
C ASP A 373 -31.12 3.31 9.91
N ALA A 374 -30.74 4.24 10.78
CA ALA A 374 -30.98 4.20 12.23
C ALA A 374 -31.81 5.42 12.69
N ASP A 375 -32.13 5.48 13.98
CA ASP A 375 -32.83 6.62 14.58
C ASP A 375 -31.95 7.88 14.70
N ALA A 376 -32.49 8.95 15.30
CA ALA A 376 -31.81 10.25 15.43
C ALA A 376 -30.50 10.21 16.25
N ALA A 377 -30.15 9.08 16.87
CA ALA A 377 -28.90 8.88 17.60
C ALA A 377 -27.74 8.39 16.71
N SER A 378 -27.96 8.19 15.40
CA SER A 378 -26.87 7.78 14.49
C SER A 378 -25.69 8.75 14.58
N PRO A 379 -24.47 8.27 14.87
CA PRO A 379 -23.29 9.14 14.98
C PRO A 379 -22.90 9.79 13.65
N HIS A 380 -23.48 9.33 12.53
CA HIS A 380 -23.22 9.84 11.18
C HIS A 380 -24.11 11.03 10.79
N LEU A 381 -25.11 11.38 11.61
CA LEU A 381 -25.95 12.56 11.38
C LEU A 381 -25.17 13.85 11.70
N PRO A 382 -25.30 14.92 10.89
CA PRO A 382 -24.49 16.14 11.06
C PRO A 382 -24.64 16.88 12.41
N HIS A 383 -25.71 16.65 13.17
CA HIS A 383 -25.94 17.30 14.47
C HIS A 383 -25.34 16.53 15.66
N ASN A 384 -24.86 15.30 15.44
CA ASN A 384 -24.14 14.47 16.42
C ASN A 384 -22.64 14.54 16.17
#